data_AF-A0A3N2R1R1-F1
#
_entry.id   AF-A0A3N2R1R1-F1
#
_cell.length_a   1.000
_cell.length_b   1.000
_cell.length_c   1.000
_cell.angle_alpha   90.00
_cell.angle_beta   90.00
_cell.angle_gamma   90.00
#
_symmetry.space_group_name_H-M   'P 1'
#
loop_
_entity.id
_entity.type
_entity.pdbx_description
1 polymer ?
#
loop_
_entity_poly.entity_id
_entity_poly.type
_entity_poly.pdbx_seq_one_letter_code
_entity_poly.pdbx_strand_id
1 'polypeptide(L)'
;MARVQLRAATIYLVGGLLLGVAMAASSDFTLKGVHAHMHLLGWVTLAISGLVYAMMPALSASRLARWHVVLHNLGLPVMMFALAAYLSGVAAAEPGIALGAILSTLGLCAFTLALWRSL
;
A
#
# COMPACT_ATOMS: atom_id res chain seq x y z
N MET A 1 2.10 5.43 14.82
CA MET A 1 2.16 5.14 13.37
C MET A 1 2.54 3.69 13.10
N ALA A 2 3.55 3.15 13.78
CA ALA A 2 3.98 1.75 13.68
C ALA A 2 2.83 0.71 13.71
N ARG A 3 2.00 0.72 14.77
CA ARG A 3 0.91 -0.26 14.94
C ARG A 3 -0.08 -0.27 13.77
N VAL A 4 -0.40 0.91 13.21
CA VAL A 4 -1.33 1.03 12.08
C VAL A 4 -0.73 0.39 10.84
N GLN A 5 0.50 0.75 10.50
CA GLN A 5 1.22 0.19 9.35
C GLN A 5 1.38 -1.34 9.46
N LEU A 6 1.78 -1.85 10.63
CA LEU A 6 1.98 -3.30 10.82
C LEU A 6 0.66 -4.08 10.71
N ARG A 7 -0.44 -3.55 11.27
CA ARG A 7 -1.77 -4.17 11.11
C ARG A 7 -2.21 -4.17 9.64
N ALA A 8 -2.10 -3.03 8.97
CA ALA A 8 -2.42 -2.91 7.55
C ALA A 8 -1.57 -3.87 6.70
N ALA A 9 -0.26 -3.96 6.97
CA ALA A 9 0.64 -4.89 6.31
C ALA A 9 0.11 -6.33 6.38
N THR A 10 -0.27 -6.80 7.58
CA THR A 10 -0.79 -8.17 7.75
C THR A 10 -2.09 -8.43 6.98
N ILE A 11 -2.93 -7.41 6.82
CA ILE A 11 -4.15 -7.51 6.00
C ILE A 11 -3.79 -7.69 4.52
N TYR A 12 -2.84 -6.89 4.01
CA TYR A 12 -2.37 -7.04 2.63
C TYR A 12 -1.62 -8.35 2.38
N LEU A 13 -0.88 -8.85 3.36
CA LEU A 13 -0.23 -10.16 3.30
C LEU A 13 -1.27 -11.27 3.08
N VAL A 14 -2.27 -11.35 3.98
CA VAL A 14 -3.30 -12.38 3.90
C VAL A 14 -4.12 -12.20 2.64
N GLY A 15 -4.55 -10.98 2.31
CA GLY A 15 -5.31 -10.71 1.09
C GLY A 15 -4.55 -11.07 -0.18
N GLY A 16 -3.25 -10.76 -0.25
CA GLY A 16 -2.40 -11.09 -1.40
C GLY A 16 -2.23 -12.58 -1.59
N LEU A 17 -2.04 -13.33 -0.49
CA LEU A 17 -1.97 -14.80 -0.49
C LEU A 17 -3.28 -15.42 -0.97
N LEU A 18 -4.42 -14.97 -0.42
CA LEU A 18 -5.74 -15.46 -0.82
C LEU A 18 -6.01 -15.21 -2.31
N LEU A 19 -5.68 -14.02 -2.82
CA LEU A 19 -5.77 -13.70 -4.25
C LEU A 19 -4.85 -14.60 -5.10
N GLY A 20 -3.61 -14.84 -4.64
CA GLY A 20 -2.66 -15.71 -5.31
C GLY A 20 -3.18 -17.15 -5.43
N VAL A 21 -3.74 -17.70 -4.36
CA VAL A 21 -4.37 -19.04 -4.35
C VAL A 21 -5.57 -19.06 -5.30
N ALA A 22 -6.43 -18.04 -5.27
CA ALA A 22 -7.59 -17.96 -6.15
C ALA A 22 -7.20 -17.95 -7.64
N MET A 23 -6.20 -17.14 -8.03
CA MET A 23 -5.69 -17.10 -9.41
C MET A 23 -5.08 -18.44 -9.85
N ALA A 24 -4.31 -19.09 -8.96
CA ALA A 24 -3.71 -20.38 -9.26
C ALA A 24 -4.78 -21.48 -9.43
N ALA A 25 -5.81 -21.48 -8.58
CA ALA A 25 -6.90 -22.44 -8.63
C ALA A 25 -7.77 -22.29 -9.89
N SER A 26 -7.98 -21.07 -10.38
CA SER A 26 -8.75 -20.79 -11.60
C SER A 26 -7.93 -20.81 -12.89
N SER A 27 -6.59 -20.85 -12.80
CA SER A 27 -5.67 -20.57 -13.93
C SER A 27 -5.90 -19.21 -14.61
N ASP A 28 -6.54 -18.27 -13.92
CA ASP A 28 -6.76 -16.91 -14.38
C ASP A 28 -5.84 -15.94 -13.63
N PHE A 29 -4.87 -15.39 -14.36
CA PHE A 29 -3.88 -14.46 -13.83
C PHE A 29 -4.16 -13.00 -14.23
N THR A 30 -5.40 -12.67 -14.59
CA THR A 30 -5.83 -11.30 -14.91
C THR A 30 -5.45 -10.32 -13.79
N LEU A 31 -5.60 -10.73 -12.53
CA LEU A 31 -5.32 -9.90 -11.34
C LEU A 31 -3.87 -9.98 -10.83
N LYS A 32 -2.91 -10.51 -11.62
CA LYS A 32 -1.50 -10.61 -11.22
C LYS A 32 -0.89 -9.26 -10.81
N GLY A 33 -1.32 -8.18 -11.47
CA GLY A 33 -0.89 -6.82 -11.14
C GLY A 33 -1.35 -6.39 -9.75
N VAL A 34 -2.60 -6.67 -9.38
CA VAL A 34 -3.15 -6.39 -8.05
C VAL A 34 -2.39 -7.21 -6.99
N HIS A 35 -2.23 -8.51 -7.22
CA HIS A 35 -1.48 -9.40 -6.33
C HIS A 35 -0.05 -8.90 -6.05
N ALA A 36 0.69 -8.49 -7.08
CA ALA A 36 2.04 -7.96 -6.93
C ALA A 36 2.08 -6.68 -6.07
N HIS A 37 1.16 -5.74 -6.29
CA HIS A 37 1.10 -4.50 -5.50
C HIS A 37 0.68 -4.76 -4.05
N MET A 38 -0.23 -5.71 -3.80
CA MET A 38 -0.60 -6.11 -2.44
C MET A 38 0.61 -6.62 -1.66
N HIS A 39 1.51 -7.39 -2.29
CA HIS A 39 2.71 -7.87 -1.61
C HIS A 39 3.80 -6.80 -1.48
N LEU A 40 4.08 -6.02 -2.53
CA LEU A 40 5.18 -5.04 -2.50
C LEU A 40 4.80 -3.72 -1.80
N LEU A 41 3.74 -3.05 -2.26
CA LEU A 41 3.29 -1.78 -1.69
C LEU A 41 2.46 -1.99 -0.42
N GLY A 42 1.68 -3.08 -0.36
CA GLY A 42 0.92 -3.43 0.83
C GLY A 42 1.80 -4.06 1.91
N TRP A 43 2.17 -5.33 1.76
CA TRP A 43 2.87 -6.06 2.81
C TRP A 43 4.27 -5.50 3.09
N VAL A 44 5.19 -5.55 2.13
CA VAL A 44 6.62 -5.26 2.36
C VAL A 44 6.82 -3.80 2.77
N THR A 45 6.27 -2.86 2.02
CA THR A 45 6.45 -1.43 2.26
C THR A 45 5.84 -0.99 3.60
N LEU A 46 4.62 -1.44 3.92
CA LEU A 46 3.99 -1.11 5.20
C LEU A 46 4.69 -1.80 6.38
N ALA A 47 5.16 -3.05 6.21
CA ALA A 47 5.92 -3.73 7.25
C ALA A 47 7.22 -2.99 7.57
N ILE A 48 8.02 -2.67 6.55
CA ILE A 48 9.29 -1.96 6.72
C ILE A 48 9.08 -0.58 7.35
N SER A 49 8.17 0.23 6.79
CA SER A 49 7.91 1.56 7.35
C SER A 49 7.29 1.50 8.76
N GLY A 50 6.48 0.47 9.05
CA GLY A 50 5.97 0.19 10.39
C GLY A 50 7.07 -0.14 11.39
N LEU A 51 8.05 -0.96 10.99
CA LEU A 51 9.23 -1.27 11.79
C LEU A 51 10.12 -0.04 12.02
N VAL A 52 10.38 0.76 10.97
CA VAL A 52 11.12 2.04 11.10
C VAL A 52 10.43 2.96 12.11
N TYR A 53 9.10 3.09 12.05
CA TYR A 53 8.35 3.87 13.05
C TYR A 53 8.37 3.28 14.45
N ALA A 54 8.56 1.97 14.61
CA ALA A 54 8.73 1.35 15.92
C ALA A 54 10.14 1.62 16.48
N MET A 55 11.16 1.62 15.63
CA MET A 55 12.56 1.81 16.00
C MET A 55 12.95 3.29 16.18
N MET A 56 12.24 4.22 15.53
CA MET A 56 12.53 5.66 15.57
C MET A 56 11.30 6.46 16.09
N PRO A 57 11.06 6.49 17.42
CA PRO A 57 9.87 7.13 18.00
C PRO A 57 9.74 8.63 17.66
N ALA A 58 10.85 9.36 17.61
CA ALA A 58 10.85 10.79 17.25
C ALA A 58 10.36 11.01 15.80
N LEU A 59 10.81 10.19 14.85
CA LEU A 59 10.34 10.20 13.47
C LEU A 59 8.84 9.87 13.43
N SER A 60 8.39 8.84 14.16
CA SER A 60 6.98 8.43 14.23
C SER A 60 6.06 9.52 14.81
N ALA A 61 6.56 10.49 15.56
CA ALA A 61 5.79 11.61 16.09
C ALA A 61 5.66 12.80 15.12
N SER A 62 6.42 12.79 14.02
CA SER A 62 6.45 13.90 13.06
C SER A 62 5.15 14.05 12.24
N ARG A 63 4.88 15.27 11.77
CA ARG A 63 3.75 15.54 10.85
C ARG A 63 3.88 14.79 9.53
N LEU A 64 5.10 14.63 9.02
CA LEU A 64 5.37 13.88 7.80
C LEU A 64 5.03 12.38 7.95
N ALA A 65 5.33 11.79 9.11
CA ALA A 65 4.94 10.41 9.39
C ALA A 65 3.41 10.23 9.42
N ARG A 66 2.68 11.22 9.94
CA ARG A 66 1.21 11.21 9.90
C ARG A 66 0.70 11.28 8.45
N TRP A 67 1.24 12.18 7.64
CA TRP A 67 0.86 12.31 6.23
C TRP A 67 1.16 11.04 5.44
N HIS A 68 2.33 10.42 5.64
CA HIS A 68 2.64 9.14 5.03
C HIS A 68 1.56 8.09 5.33
N VAL A 69 1.26 7.86 6.63
CA VAL A 69 0.30 6.84 7.03
C VAL A 69 -1.08 7.12 6.42
N VAL A 70 -1.58 8.35 6.50
CA VAL A 70 -2.91 8.69 5.98
C VAL A 70 -2.96 8.55 4.45
N LEU A 71 -2.03 9.17 3.73
CA LEU A 71 -2.05 9.19 2.27
C LEU A 71 -1.87 7.79 1.69
N HIS A 72 -0.95 6.99 2.25
CA HIS A 72 -0.68 5.65 1.73
C HIS A 72 -1.80 4.67 2.07
N ASN A 73 -2.36 4.71 3.27
CA ASN A 73 -3.48 3.82 3.64
C ASN A 73 -4.82 4.19 2.98
N LEU A 74 -4.95 5.39 2.41
CA LEU A 74 -6.09 5.75 1.56
C LEU A 74 -5.81 5.49 0.07
N GLY A 75 -4.62 5.85 -0.40
CA GLY A 75 -4.23 5.70 -1.80
C GLY A 75 -4.15 4.25 -2.25
N LEU A 76 -3.57 3.38 -1.42
CA LEU A 76 -3.34 1.99 -1.81
C LEU A 76 -4.65 1.21 -2.01
N PRO A 77 -5.64 1.23 -1.09
CA PRO A 77 -6.93 0.59 -1.33
C PRO A 77 -7.64 1.13 -2.59
N VAL A 78 -7.65 2.46 -2.77
CA VAL A 78 -8.25 3.09 -3.96
C VAL A 78 -7.60 2.55 -5.23
N MET A 79 -6.28 2.46 -5.27
CA MET A 79 -5.55 1.90 -6.41
C MET A 79 -5.86 0.42 -6.63
N MET A 80 -5.94 -0.39 -5.56
CA MET A 80 -6.22 -1.83 -5.66
C MET A 80 -7.62 -2.12 -6.20
N PHE A 81 -8.64 -1.46 -5.66
CA PHE A 81 -10.01 -1.66 -6.14
C PHE A 81 -10.20 -1.14 -7.56
N ALA A 82 -9.65 0.02 -7.89
CA ALA A 82 -9.72 0.57 -9.24
C ALA A 82 -8.98 -0.30 -10.26
N LEU A 83 -7.79 -0.80 -9.92
CA LEU A 83 -7.02 -1.68 -10.79
C LEU A 83 -7.72 -3.02 -11.00
N ALA A 84 -8.28 -3.61 -9.95
CA ALA A 84 -9.07 -4.83 -10.07
C ALA A 84 -10.29 -4.65 -10.99
N ALA A 85 -11.03 -3.55 -10.83
CA ALA A 85 -12.18 -3.22 -11.66
C ALA A 85 -11.78 -3.00 -13.13
N TYR A 86 -10.71 -2.24 -13.37
CA TYR A 86 -10.19 -1.97 -14.71
C TYR A 86 -9.77 -3.26 -15.42
N LEU A 87 -9.01 -4.12 -14.75
CA LEU A 87 -8.57 -5.42 -15.29
C LEU A 87 -9.75 -6.38 -15.50
N SER A 88 -10.87 -6.18 -14.80
CA SER A 88 -12.11 -6.94 -14.98
C SER A 88 -13.04 -6.33 -16.05
N GLY A 89 -12.56 -5.36 -16.84
CA GLY A 89 -13.29 -4.78 -17.98
C GLY A 89 -13.97 -3.44 -17.71
N VAL A 90 -13.85 -2.86 -16.51
CA VAL A 90 -14.44 -1.55 -16.18
C VAL A 90 -13.47 -0.42 -16.51
N ALA A 91 -13.37 -0.05 -17.79
CA ALA A 91 -12.43 0.98 -18.27
C ALA A 91 -12.58 2.33 -17.52
N ALA A 92 -13.79 2.67 -17.09
CA ALA A 92 -14.08 3.88 -16.31
C ALA A 92 -13.38 3.94 -14.93
N ALA A 93 -12.77 2.84 -14.46
CA ALA A 93 -12.01 2.80 -13.21
C ALA A 93 -10.60 3.39 -13.34
N GLU A 94 -10.08 3.64 -14.54
CA GLU A 94 -8.72 4.15 -14.78
C GLU A 94 -8.36 5.41 -13.95
N PRO A 95 -9.23 6.44 -13.83
CA PRO A 95 -8.93 7.61 -13.01
C PRO A 95 -8.72 7.28 -11.53
N GLY A 96 -9.39 6.24 -11.02
CA GLY A 96 -9.21 5.74 -9.66
C GLY A 96 -7.82 5.15 -9.45
N ILE A 97 -7.26 4.48 -10.46
CA ILE A 97 -5.88 3.96 -10.43
C ILE A 97 -4.90 5.12 -10.28
N ALA A 98 -5.03 6.14 -11.13
CA ALA A 98 -4.16 7.32 -11.11
C ALA A 98 -4.24 8.05 -9.76
N LEU A 99 -5.44 8.27 -9.23
CA LEU A 99 -5.63 8.92 -7.93
C LEU A 99 -4.96 8.12 -6.80
N GLY A 100 -5.23 6.81 -6.74
CA GLY A 100 -4.64 5.94 -5.71
C GLY A 100 -3.12 5.88 -5.78
N ALA A 101 -2.56 5.83 -6.99
CA ALA A 101 -1.12 5.85 -7.24
C ALA A 101 -0.47 7.17 -6.77
N ILE A 102 -1.08 8.31 -7.10
CA ILE A 102 -0.59 9.64 -6.68
C ILE A 102 -0.59 9.75 -5.16
N LEU A 103 -1.70 9.39 -4.49
CA LEU A 103 -1.79 9.45 -3.04
C LEU A 103 -0.76 8.53 -2.36
N SER A 104 -0.62 7.30 -2.85
CA SER A 104 0.37 6.34 -2.33
C SER A 104 1.81 6.87 -2.47
N THR A 105 2.10 7.49 -3.62
CA THR A 105 3.40 8.09 -3.93
C THR A 105 3.68 9.29 -3.04
N LEU A 106 2.74 10.22 -2.89
CA LEU A 106 2.88 11.37 -1.99
C LEU A 106 3.09 10.93 -0.54
N GLY A 107 2.40 9.87 -0.11
CA GLY A 107 2.63 9.23 1.18
C GLY A 107 4.07 8.74 1.34
N LEU A 108 4.60 8.03 0.35
CA LEU A 108 5.99 7.53 0.37
C LEU A 108 7.01 8.66 0.30
N CYS A 109 6.75 9.73 -0.47
CA CYS A 109 7.59 10.93 -0.45
C CYS A 109 7.64 11.54 0.96
N ALA A 110 6.51 11.62 1.66
CA ALA A 110 6.47 12.10 3.04
C ALA A 110 7.27 11.19 3.99
N PHE A 111 7.22 9.87 3.81
CA PHE A 111 8.06 8.92 4.55
C PHE A 111 9.55 9.16 4.31
N THR A 112 9.97 9.22 3.05
CA THR A 112 11.37 9.44 2.66
C THR A 112 11.90 10.74 3.22
N LEU A 113 11.14 11.84 3.09
CA LEU A 113 11.49 13.14 3.66
C LEU A 113 11.56 13.10 5.20
N ALA A 114 10.65 12.39 5.86
CA ALA A 114 10.70 12.24 7.31
C ALA A 114 11.96 11.51 7.77
N LEU A 115 12.30 10.42 7.07
CA LEU A 115 13.47 9.60 7.37
C LEU A 115 14.76 10.39 7.18
N TRP A 116 14.92 11.05 6.03
CA TRP A 116 16.10 11.88 5.74
C TRP A 116 16.30 13.03 6.73
N ARG A 117 15.22 13.61 7.28
CA ARG A 117 15.33 14.68 8.28
C ARG A 117 15.64 14.19 9.69
N SER A 118 15.59 12.87 9.91
CA SER A 118 15.77 12.23 11.21
C SER A 118 17.07 11.44 11.33
N LEU A 119 17.81 11.32 10.23
CA LEU A 119 19.19 10.84 10.17
C LEU A 119 20.13 12.04 10.28
#